data_AF-A0A2S7B0W8-F1
#
_entry.id   AF-A0A2S7B0W8-F1
#
_cell.length_a   1.000
_cell.length_b   1.000
_cell.length_c   1.000
_cell.angle_alpha   90.00
_cell.angle_beta   90.00
_cell.angle_gamma   90.00
#
_symmetry.space_group_name_H-M   'P 1'
#
loop_
_entity.id
_entity.type
_entity.pdbx_description
1 polymer ?
#
loop_
_entity_poly.entity_id
_entity_poly.type
_entity_poly.pdbx_seq_one_letter_code
_entity_poly.pdbx_strand_id
1 'polypeptide(L)'
;MFVNSQCCIQLNEGANPDTSGPHWYCDAVAVSFKEQAAYLCEITYAAKAPSLLGRLRGWDEHWEGVKSALVRDSGVPEGWSVRPWLFVPQAH
;
A
#
# COMPACT_ATOMS: atom_id res chain seq x y z
N MET A 1 13.73 6.65 8.32
CA MET A 1 12.93 5.90 7.33
C MET A 1 12.67 4.53 7.92
N PHE A 2 11.44 4.04 7.85
CA PHE A 2 11.07 2.69 8.28
C PHE A 2 10.38 1.97 7.13
N VAL A 3 10.53 0.65 7.04
CA VAL A 3 9.98 -0.18 5.96
C VAL A 3 9.31 -1.41 6.55
N ASN A 4 8.05 -1.64 6.19
CA ASN A 4 7.34 -2.89 6.43
C ASN A 4 7.25 -3.68 5.11
N SER A 5 7.99 -4.77 4.99
CA SER A 5 8.06 -5.61 3.77
C SER A 5 6.96 -6.67 3.66
N GLN A 6 6.02 -6.72 4.61
CA GLN A 6 4.91 -7.68 4.62
C GLN A 6 3.63 -7.01 5.14
N CYS A 7 3.23 -5.92 4.49
CA CYS A 7 2.04 -5.17 4.89
C CYS A 7 0.78 -5.72 4.19
N CYS A 8 -0.13 -6.31 4.97
CA CYS A 8 -1.50 -6.53 4.53
C CYS A 8 -2.34 -5.29 4.88
N ILE A 9 -2.87 -4.64 3.87
CA ILE A 9 -3.80 -3.51 3.99
C ILE A 9 -5.20 -4.10 3.91
N GLN A 10 -5.90 -4.16 5.03
CA GLN A 10 -7.29 -4.63 5.12
C GLN A 10 -8.20 -3.48 5.55
N LEU A 11 -9.31 -3.28 4.86
CA LEU A 11 -10.19 -2.14 5.18
C LEU A 11 -11.00 -2.40 6.44
N ASN A 12 -11.55 -3.60 6.55
CA ASN A 12 -12.28 -4.02 7.75
C ASN A 12 -11.32 -4.21 8.92
N GLU A 13 -11.74 -3.77 10.09
CA GLU A 13 -11.01 -4.04 11.32
C GLU A 13 -11.19 -5.53 11.69
N GLY A 14 -10.09 -6.23 11.94
CA GLY A 14 -10.11 -7.65 12.20
C GLY A 14 -8.72 -8.23 12.40
N ALA A 15 -8.66 -9.52 12.74
CA ALA A 15 -7.39 -10.23 12.84
C ALA A 15 -6.70 -10.27 11.48
N ASN A 16 -5.43 -9.84 11.41
CA ASN A 16 -4.70 -9.77 10.14
C ASN A 16 -4.17 -11.18 9.73
N PRO A 17 -4.54 -11.71 8.56
CA PRO A 17 -5.41 -11.12 7.53
C PRO A 17 -6.90 -11.45 7.73
N ASP A 18 -7.75 -10.43 7.63
CA ASP A 18 -9.20 -10.53 7.52
C ASP A 18 -9.60 -10.51 6.04
N THR A 19 -10.48 -11.43 5.67
CA THR A 19 -10.92 -11.62 4.28
C THR A 19 -12.40 -11.28 4.09
N SER A 20 -13.05 -10.67 5.08
CA SER A 20 -14.47 -10.31 5.02
C SER A 20 -14.76 -9.12 4.10
N GLY A 21 -13.72 -8.37 3.70
CA GLY A 21 -13.79 -7.22 2.81
C GLY A 21 -12.53 -7.03 1.97
N PRO A 22 -12.38 -5.87 1.32
CA PRO A 22 -11.21 -5.57 0.51
C PRO A 22 -9.94 -5.63 1.34
N HIS A 23 -8.96 -6.40 0.84
CA HIS A 23 -7.63 -6.50 1.41
C HIS A 23 -6.59 -6.67 0.29
N TRP A 24 -5.38 -6.16 0.52
CA TRP A 24 -4.27 -6.27 -0.41
C TRP A 24 -2.96 -6.45 0.33
N TYR A 25 -2.11 -7.33 -0.17
CA TYR A 25 -0.70 -7.33 0.19
C TYR A 25 0.05 -6.29 -0.66
N CYS A 26 0.82 -5.46 0.01
CA CYS A 26 1.76 -4.52 -0.59
C CYS A 26 3.19 -5.03 -0.37
N ASP A 27 4.02 -5.03 -1.42
CA ASP A 27 5.39 -5.57 -1.34
C ASP A 27 6.22 -4.87 -0.27
N ALA A 28 6.06 -3.55 -0.13
CA ALA A 28 6.56 -2.82 1.02
C ALA A 28 5.79 -1.53 1.30
N VAL A 29 5.68 -1.15 2.57
CA VAL A 29 5.27 0.20 2.97
C VAL A 29 6.45 0.92 3.59
N ALA A 30 6.89 2.02 2.98
CA ALA A 30 7.99 2.83 3.50
C ALA A 30 7.47 4.17 4.04
N VAL A 31 7.99 4.62 5.18
CA VAL A 31 7.63 5.92 5.77
C VAL A 31 8.82 6.86 5.88
N SER A 32 8.61 8.11 5.47
CA SER A 32 9.58 9.20 5.49
C SER A 32 9.12 10.30 6.44
N PHE A 33 9.78 10.41 7.59
CA PHE A 33 9.51 11.48 8.57
C PHE A 33 9.85 12.87 8.03
N LYS A 34 10.88 12.96 7.18
CA LYS A 34 11.30 14.22 6.56
C LYS A 34 10.21 14.76 5.62
N GLU A 35 9.58 13.87 4.86
CA GLU A 35 8.56 14.24 3.86
C GLU A 35 7.14 14.13 4.40
N GLN A 36 6.98 13.62 5.63
CA GLN A 36 5.68 13.33 6.24
C GLN A 36 4.80 12.52 5.28
N ALA A 37 5.38 11.42 4.78
CA ALA A 37 4.78 10.61 3.74
C ALA A 37 4.94 9.10 3.98
N ALA A 38 3.93 8.34 3.57
CA ALA A 38 3.96 6.89 3.42
C ALA A 38 3.92 6.53 1.94
N TYR A 39 4.75 5.56 1.56
CA TYR A 39 4.90 5.06 0.20
C TYR A 39 4.46 3.60 0.14
N LEU A 40 3.45 3.32 -0.67
CA LEU A 40 2.99 1.96 -0.99
C LEU A 40 3.84 1.44 -2.15
N CYS A 41 4.92 0.76 -1.83
CA CYS A 41 5.92 0.29 -2.77
C CYS A 41 5.49 -1.03 -3.40
N GLU A 42 5.42 -1.05 -4.72
CA GLU A 42 5.05 -2.22 -5.51
C GLU A 42 6.13 -2.48 -6.56
N ILE A 43 6.58 -3.72 -6.66
CA ILE A 43 7.65 -4.13 -7.54
C ILE A 43 7.08 -5.08 -8.59
N THR A 44 7.30 -4.78 -9.87
CA THR A 44 6.89 -5.68 -10.95
C THR A 44 8.00 -5.86 -11.97
N TYR A 45 8.32 -7.11 -12.27
CA TYR A 45 9.21 -7.49 -13.37
C TYR A 45 8.44 -7.93 -14.62
N ALA A 46 7.10 -7.95 -14.54
CA ALA A 46 6.26 -8.41 -15.63
C ALA A 46 6.10 -7.31 -16.69
N ALA A 47 6.25 -7.68 -17.98
CA ALA A 47 5.99 -6.79 -19.11
C ALA A 47 4.53 -6.32 -19.18
N LYS A 48 3.61 -7.13 -18.67
CA LYS A 48 2.19 -6.80 -18.44
C LYS A 48 1.84 -7.19 -17.01
N ALA A 49 1.27 -6.28 -16.25
CA ALA A 49 0.96 -6.49 -14.83
C ALA A 49 -0.53 -6.25 -14.52
N PRO A 50 -1.46 -7.04 -15.09
CA PRO A 50 -2.90 -6.85 -14.89
C PRO A 50 -3.31 -6.99 -13.42
N SER A 51 -2.65 -7.86 -12.65
CA SER A 51 -2.87 -8.01 -11.21
C SER A 51 -2.48 -6.76 -10.43
N LEU A 52 -1.31 -6.17 -10.73
CA LEU A 52 -0.87 -4.90 -10.15
C LEU A 52 -1.84 -3.77 -10.51
N LEU A 53 -2.22 -3.66 -11.79
CA LEU A 53 -3.19 -2.65 -12.22
C LEU A 53 -4.55 -2.82 -11.53
N GLY A 54 -5.01 -4.06 -11.35
CA GLY A 54 -6.22 -4.36 -10.59
C GLY A 54 -6.11 -3.91 -9.13
N ARG A 55 -4.97 -4.17 -8.48
CA ARG A 55 -4.70 -3.70 -7.12
C ARG A 55 -4.67 -2.18 -7.02
N LEU A 56 -3.97 -1.49 -7.92
CA LEU A 56 -3.92 -0.02 -7.94
C LEU A 56 -5.30 0.60 -8.15
N ARG A 57 -6.15 0.00 -9.00
CA ARG A 57 -7.55 0.44 -9.15
C ARG A 57 -8.36 0.20 -7.88
N GLY A 58 -8.21 -0.96 -7.25
CA GLY A 58 -8.86 -1.23 -5.96
C GLY A 58 -8.44 -0.24 -4.88
N TRP A 59 -7.17 0.16 -4.85
CA TRP A 59 -6.71 1.22 -3.95
C TRP A 59 -7.33 2.58 -4.28
N ASP A 60 -7.39 2.96 -5.54
CA ASP A 60 -7.99 4.23 -5.99
C ASP A 60 -9.48 4.31 -5.61
N GLU A 61 -10.24 3.25 -5.86
CA GLU A 61 -11.66 3.13 -5.52
C GLU A 61 -11.91 3.18 -4.00
N HIS A 62 -10.94 2.77 -3.19
CA HIS A 62 -11.04 2.69 -1.72
C HIS A 62 -10.01 3.56 -1.00
N TRP A 63 -9.57 4.66 -1.62
CA TRP A 63 -8.36 5.37 -1.20
C TRP A 63 -8.41 5.90 0.24
N GLU A 64 -9.55 6.42 0.67
CA GLU A 64 -9.73 6.85 2.06
C GLU A 64 -9.60 5.68 3.04
N GLY A 65 -10.18 4.52 2.70
CA GLY A 65 -10.07 3.31 3.51
C GLY A 65 -8.63 2.81 3.61
N VAL A 66 -7.87 2.84 2.51
CA VAL A 66 -6.45 2.49 2.51
C VAL A 66 -5.67 3.38 3.48
N LYS A 67 -5.89 4.71 3.43
CA LYS A 67 -5.25 5.67 4.35
C LYS A 67 -5.63 5.39 5.80
N SER A 68 -6.92 5.18 6.09
CA SER A 68 -7.40 4.84 7.43
C SER A 68 -6.79 3.54 7.96
N ALA A 69 -6.65 2.51 7.11
CA ALA A 69 -6.01 1.25 7.49
C ALA A 69 -4.53 1.44 7.83
N LEU A 70 -3.79 2.28 7.08
CA LEU A 70 -2.39 2.59 7.41
C LEU A 70 -2.24 3.35 8.74
N VAL A 71 -3.16 4.26 9.04
CA VAL A 71 -3.19 4.95 10.35
C VAL A 71 -3.46 3.95 11.46
N ARG A 72 -4.50 3.11 11.30
CA ARG A 72 -4.94 2.12 12.29
C ARG A 72 -3.87 1.05 12.56
N ASP A 73 -3.39 0.40 11.51
CA ASP A 73 -2.61 -0.84 11.63
C ASP A 73 -1.09 -0.60 11.59
N SER A 74 -0.66 0.48 10.91
CA SER A 74 0.76 0.80 10.75
C SER A 74 1.21 2.04 11.53
N GLY A 75 0.28 2.74 12.19
CA GLY A 75 0.58 3.93 13.00
C GLY A 75 1.07 5.12 12.17
N VAL A 76 0.74 5.17 10.87
CA VAL A 76 1.06 6.34 10.03
C VAL A 76 0.30 7.55 10.58
N PRO A 77 0.95 8.68 10.90
CA PRO A 77 0.25 9.83 11.46
C PRO A 77 -0.83 10.35 10.52
N GLU A 78 -1.98 10.72 11.09
CA GLU A 78 -3.08 11.32 10.35
C GLU A 78 -2.62 12.62 9.65
N GLY A 79 -3.07 12.82 8.41
CA GLY A 79 -2.68 13.97 7.58
C GLY A 79 -1.36 13.82 6.80
N TRP A 80 -0.58 12.76 7.05
CA TRP A 80 0.57 12.44 6.19
C TRP A 80 0.11 12.05 4.79
N SER A 81 0.91 12.42 3.78
CA SER A 81 0.59 12.03 2.41
C SER A 81 0.83 10.53 2.20
N VAL A 82 -0.08 9.84 1.54
CA VAL A 82 0.10 8.45 1.13
C VAL A 82 0.23 8.42 -0.39
N ARG A 83 1.16 7.63 -0.92
CA ARG A 83 1.44 7.60 -2.37
C ARG A 83 1.78 6.18 -2.83
N PRO A 84 1.17 5.66 -3.91
CA PRO A 84 1.70 4.50 -4.61
C PRO A 84 3.08 4.81 -5.18
N TRP A 85 4.01 3.86 -5.12
CA TRP A 85 5.35 3.98 -5.65
C TRP A 85 5.75 2.70 -6.39
N LEU A 86 5.77 2.76 -7.73
CA LEU A 86 6.04 1.60 -8.57
C LEU A 86 7.53 1.49 -8.91
N PHE A 87 8.10 0.32 -8.68
CA PHE A 87 9.43 -0.05 -9.13
C PHE A 87 9.30 -0.97 -10.35
N VAL A 88 9.58 -0.41 -11.52
CA VAL A 88 9.57 -1.12 -12.80
C VAL A 88 11.00 -1.16 -13.37
N PRO A 89 11.47 -2.30 -13.89
CA PRO A 89 12.74 -2.37 -14.60
C PRO A 89 12.75 -1.41 -15.78
N GLN A 90 13.92 -0.82 -16.04
CA GLN A 90 14.15 -0.13 -17.29
C GLN A 90 14.11 -1.17 -18.42
N ALA A 91 13.37 -0.89 -19.49
CA ALA A 91 13.36 -1.75 -20.66
C ALA A 91 14.79 -1.85 -21.23
N HIS A 92 15.26 -3.07 -21.44
CA HIS A 92 16.54 -3.36 -22.10
C HIS A 92 16.46 -3.11 -23.60
#